data_AF-A0A2E3IFI6-F1
#
_entry.id   AF-A0A2E3IFI6-F1
#
_cell.length_a   1.000
_cell.length_b   1.000
_cell.length_c   1.000
_cell.angle_alpha   90.00
_cell.angle_beta   90.00
_cell.angle_gamma   90.00
#
_symmetry.space_group_name_H-M   'P 1'
#
loop_
_entity.id
_entity.type
_entity.pdbx_description
1 polymer ?
#
loop_
_entity_poly.entity_id
_entity_poly.type
_entity_poly.pdbx_seq_one_letter_code
_entity_poly.pdbx_strand_id
1 'polypeptide(L)'
;MKTTSLKVVTGLLFLLMFLLGAVAQESDPLAIPDSDEGVPGAGPLRRTDWFRGVWKGRRSSWLNETQKHQDSIVFLGDSITQGWSDDFRGFFGDLNVVNRGISGDTSRGLLLRLPGDVLDLNPKAVVIMIGANDLAEKARGETVFTNVKLIVDRLKKHSDAMRIIVCETFPCAPDDYRPVAEIQKINALYAETWDDDARVTLVKTYRLFAGSDGASLPKLLPDRVHPNTSGYAVWSNAMHSVFRDLGLGDGTPHPHSWIQFSRDDKGTQLLKGRYAYSITGTKPLEFTIKVEPEPGHYLSLQWFTQEGVNRTVTVEVNGRRLSRTYPSQDPGRQSSSWDSIPVSEFGISKRERKGSYVVRISCPGDSEGDAVISGVRLISDPSQLRADQLPQSNHKVIR
;
A
#
# COMPACT_ATOMS: atom_id res chain seq x y z
N MET A 1 -64.00 44.49 -65.88
CA MET A 1 -63.50 43.15 -65.51
C MET A 1 -62.20 43.33 -64.75
N LYS A 2 -62.13 42.74 -63.54
CA LYS A 2 -60.99 42.84 -62.63
C LYS A 2 -59.77 42.13 -63.23
N THR A 3 -58.60 42.75 -63.16
CA THR A 3 -57.44 42.19 -62.46
C THR A 3 -56.32 43.23 -62.42
N THR A 4 -56.00 43.59 -61.18
CA THR A 4 -54.99 44.53 -60.73
C THR A 4 -53.63 43.83 -60.70
N SER A 5 -52.55 44.52 -61.04
CA SER A 5 -51.28 44.28 -60.35
C SER A 5 -50.46 45.56 -60.25
N LEU A 6 -50.23 45.96 -59.01
CA LEU A 6 -49.62 47.21 -58.58
C LEU A 6 -48.12 46.97 -58.32
N LYS A 7 -47.32 47.94 -58.76
CA LYS A 7 -45.88 48.09 -58.54
C LYS A 7 -45.52 48.02 -57.05
N VAL A 8 -44.26 47.68 -56.74
CA VAL A 8 -43.33 48.51 -55.93
C VAL A 8 -41.94 47.86 -55.84
N VAL A 9 -40.97 48.75 -55.64
CA VAL A 9 -39.51 48.69 -55.71
C VAL A 9 -38.90 48.45 -54.30
N THR A 10 -37.78 47.73 -54.26
CA THR A 10 -36.68 47.66 -53.25
C THR A 10 -36.94 47.45 -51.75
N GLY A 11 -36.15 46.53 -51.18
CA GLY A 11 -35.80 46.53 -49.75
C GLY A 11 -34.75 45.44 -49.45
N LEU A 12 -33.50 45.84 -49.24
CA LEU A 12 -32.40 45.00 -48.78
C LEU A 12 -32.72 44.51 -47.35
N LEU A 13 -32.70 43.20 -47.09
CA LEU A 13 -32.74 42.66 -45.73
C LEU A 13 -31.66 41.61 -45.54
N PHE A 14 -30.66 41.95 -44.73
CA PHE A 14 -29.68 41.03 -44.15
C PHE A 14 -30.42 39.97 -43.33
N LEU A 15 -30.40 38.71 -43.77
CA LEU A 15 -30.83 37.59 -42.95
C LEU A 15 -29.60 36.86 -42.42
N LEU A 16 -29.20 37.22 -41.20
CA LEU A 16 -28.20 36.52 -40.40
C LEU A 16 -28.79 35.16 -39.98
N MET A 17 -28.53 34.10 -40.74
CA MET A 17 -28.85 32.73 -40.30
C MET A 17 -27.85 32.34 -39.20
N PHE A 18 -28.29 32.43 -37.94
CA PHE A 18 -27.64 31.76 -36.83
C PHE A 18 -27.74 30.23 -37.04
N LEU A 19 -26.66 29.65 -37.54
CA LEU A 19 -26.36 28.23 -37.37
C LEU A 19 -26.15 27.98 -35.87
N LEU A 20 -27.18 27.49 -35.19
CA LEU A 20 -27.03 26.80 -33.91
C LEU A 20 -26.30 25.48 -34.19
N GLY A 21 -24.97 25.54 -34.25
CA GLY A 21 -24.14 24.37 -34.12
C GLY A 21 -24.35 23.79 -32.73
N ALA A 22 -24.92 22.60 -32.65
CA ALA A 22 -24.84 21.78 -31.45
C ALA A 22 -23.35 21.52 -31.20
N VAL A 23 -22.74 22.27 -30.29
CA VAL A 23 -21.44 21.91 -29.74
C VAL A 23 -21.67 20.60 -29.01
N ALA A 24 -21.21 19.49 -29.59
CA ALA A 24 -21.12 18.23 -28.87
C ALA A 24 -20.25 18.50 -27.65
N GLN A 25 -20.88 18.51 -26.47
CA GLN A 25 -20.17 18.62 -25.21
C GLN A 25 -19.24 17.41 -25.14
N GLU A 26 -17.92 17.63 -25.25
CA GLU A 26 -16.95 16.56 -25.05
C GLU A 26 -17.23 15.94 -23.68
N SER A 27 -17.67 14.68 -23.69
CA SER A 27 -17.91 13.92 -22.48
C SER A 27 -16.58 13.79 -21.74
N ASP A 28 -16.51 14.33 -20.52
CA ASP A 28 -15.35 14.20 -19.65
C ASP A 28 -14.92 12.71 -19.58
N PRO A 29 -13.73 12.33 -20.08
CA PRO A 29 -13.30 10.93 -20.17
C PRO A 29 -13.10 10.27 -18.80
N LEU A 30 -13.07 11.07 -17.74
CA LEU A 30 -12.99 10.60 -16.37
C LEU A 30 -14.35 10.56 -15.67
N ALA A 31 -15.44 11.01 -16.30
CA ALA A 31 -16.77 10.95 -15.71
C ALA A 31 -17.26 9.51 -15.55
N ILE A 32 -18.00 9.28 -14.47
CA ILE A 32 -18.78 8.06 -14.30
C ILE A 32 -20.06 8.21 -15.15
N PRO A 33 -20.41 7.24 -16.01
CA PRO A 33 -21.64 7.27 -16.78
C PRO A 33 -22.87 7.38 -15.88
N ASP A 34 -23.87 8.19 -16.27
CA ASP A 34 -25.07 8.43 -15.45
C ASP A 34 -26.08 7.28 -15.48
N SER A 35 -26.04 6.47 -16.54
CA SER A 35 -26.85 5.27 -16.69
C SER A 35 -25.96 4.02 -16.80
N ASP A 36 -26.59 2.85 -16.76
CA ASP A 36 -25.92 1.56 -16.99
C ASP A 36 -25.73 1.24 -18.48
N GLU A 37 -26.25 2.09 -19.37
CA GLU A 37 -26.15 1.89 -20.82
C GLU A 37 -24.67 1.93 -21.26
N GLY A 38 -24.23 0.86 -21.93
CA GLY A 38 -22.83 0.72 -22.38
C GLY A 38 -21.82 0.45 -21.26
N VAL A 39 -22.23 0.37 -19.99
CA VAL A 39 -21.34 0.10 -18.85
C VAL A 39 -21.13 -1.41 -18.69
N PRO A 40 -19.89 -1.93 -18.81
CA PRO A 40 -19.62 -3.35 -18.70
C PRO A 40 -19.89 -3.92 -17.30
N GLY A 41 -20.12 -5.23 -17.24
CA GLY A 41 -20.35 -5.95 -15.98
C GLY A 41 -21.76 -5.81 -15.42
N ALA A 42 -21.98 -6.35 -14.23
CA ALA A 42 -23.28 -6.39 -13.56
C ALA A 42 -23.20 -5.84 -12.14
N GLY A 43 -24.36 -5.49 -11.56
CA GLY A 43 -24.45 -5.01 -10.18
C GLY A 43 -24.10 -3.53 -10.01
N PRO A 44 -23.78 -3.12 -8.78
CA PRO A 44 -23.71 -1.71 -8.42
C PRO A 44 -22.50 -1.02 -9.07
N LEU A 45 -22.74 0.12 -9.68
CA LEU A 45 -21.73 1.15 -9.94
C LEU A 45 -22.09 2.36 -9.06
N ARG A 46 -21.20 2.72 -8.15
CA ARG A 46 -21.45 3.84 -7.24
C ARG A 46 -21.44 5.15 -8.02
N ARG A 47 -22.45 5.99 -7.79
CA ARG A 47 -22.69 7.25 -8.53
C ARG A 47 -23.02 8.45 -7.66
N THR A 48 -22.84 8.31 -6.34
CA THR A 48 -23.02 9.43 -5.40
C THR A 48 -22.06 10.57 -5.75
N ASP A 49 -22.45 11.82 -5.47
CA ASP A 49 -21.60 12.99 -5.77
C ASP A 49 -20.23 12.89 -5.11
N TRP A 50 -20.18 12.40 -3.87
CA TRP A 50 -18.94 12.10 -3.16
C TRP A 50 -18.05 11.14 -3.96
N PHE A 51 -18.60 10.02 -4.43
CA PHE A 51 -17.82 9.02 -5.16
C PHE A 51 -17.36 9.54 -6.52
N ARG A 52 -18.20 10.29 -7.24
CA ARG A 52 -17.81 10.97 -8.49
C ARG A 52 -16.61 11.90 -8.26
N GLY A 53 -16.62 12.64 -7.14
CA GLY A 53 -15.49 13.49 -6.73
C GLY A 53 -14.21 12.69 -6.45
N VAL A 54 -14.29 11.61 -5.67
CA VAL A 54 -13.13 10.75 -5.35
C VAL A 54 -12.58 10.07 -6.62
N TRP A 55 -13.47 9.51 -7.45
CA TRP A 55 -13.14 8.89 -8.72
C TRP A 55 -12.40 9.85 -9.64
N LYS A 56 -12.98 11.04 -9.88
CA LYS A 56 -12.36 12.05 -10.74
C LYS A 56 -11.06 12.56 -10.15
N GLY A 57 -10.98 12.76 -8.84
CA GLY A 57 -9.77 13.21 -8.14
C GLY A 57 -8.61 12.23 -8.29
N ARG A 58 -8.84 10.93 -8.04
CA ARG A 58 -7.80 9.90 -8.18
C ARG A 58 -7.39 9.70 -9.63
N ARG A 59 -8.35 9.57 -10.55
CA ARG A 59 -8.03 9.34 -11.97
C ARG A 59 -7.34 10.54 -12.61
N SER A 60 -7.70 11.76 -12.19
CA SER A 60 -6.97 12.98 -12.62
C SER A 60 -5.50 12.95 -12.19
N SER A 61 -5.17 12.38 -11.03
CA SER A 61 -3.78 12.32 -10.53
C SER A 61 -2.88 11.35 -11.30
N TRP A 62 -3.46 10.47 -12.11
CA TRP A 62 -2.73 9.51 -12.95
C TRP A 62 -2.62 9.97 -14.40
N LEU A 63 -3.29 11.07 -14.76
CA LEU A 63 -3.19 11.64 -16.10
C LEU A 63 -1.74 11.97 -16.43
N ASN A 64 -1.33 11.61 -17.64
CA ASN A 64 0.03 11.81 -18.15
C ASN A 64 1.13 11.03 -17.41
N GLU A 65 0.79 10.11 -16.50
CA GLU A 65 1.77 9.23 -15.87
C GLU A 65 1.94 7.88 -16.61
N THR A 66 1.19 7.63 -17.69
CA THR A 66 1.21 6.36 -18.44
C THR A 66 2.61 5.93 -18.85
N GLN A 67 3.42 6.85 -19.37
CA GLN A 67 4.78 6.54 -19.83
C GLN A 67 5.74 6.23 -18.66
N LYS A 68 5.56 6.92 -17.53
CA LYS A 68 6.36 6.73 -16.31
C LYS A 68 6.14 5.35 -15.70
N HIS A 69 4.92 4.84 -15.84
CA HIS A 69 4.45 3.62 -15.18
C HIS A 69 4.31 2.42 -16.13
N GLN A 70 4.93 2.48 -17.32
CA GLN A 70 4.98 1.33 -18.22
C GLN A 70 5.63 0.12 -17.53
N ASP A 71 5.15 -1.08 -17.86
CA ASP A 71 5.68 -2.34 -17.37
C ASP A 71 5.72 -2.47 -15.83
N SER A 72 4.83 -1.75 -15.14
CA SER A 72 4.69 -1.78 -13.68
C SER A 72 3.91 -3.00 -13.17
N ILE A 73 3.96 -3.22 -11.86
CA ILE A 73 3.05 -4.09 -11.12
C ILE A 73 1.89 -3.23 -10.61
N VAL A 74 0.70 -3.42 -11.17
CA VAL A 74 -0.46 -2.57 -10.88
C VAL A 74 -1.28 -3.17 -9.75
N PHE A 75 -1.46 -2.44 -8.65
CA PHE A 75 -2.44 -2.79 -7.62
C PHE A 75 -3.79 -2.13 -7.94
N LEU A 76 -4.76 -2.95 -8.35
CA LEU A 76 -6.09 -2.56 -8.77
C LEU A 76 -7.12 -2.91 -7.68
N GLY A 77 -7.83 -1.92 -7.15
CA GLY A 77 -8.84 -2.17 -6.11
C GLY A 77 -9.57 -0.93 -5.62
N ASP A 78 -10.05 -1.02 -4.38
CA ASP A 78 -10.87 0.00 -3.72
C ASP A 78 -10.08 0.83 -2.66
N SER A 79 -10.73 1.24 -1.57
CA SER A 79 -10.14 1.98 -0.45
C SER A 79 -9.00 1.23 0.25
N ILE A 80 -9.05 -0.10 0.31
CA ILE A 80 -7.98 -0.91 0.91
C ILE A 80 -6.74 -0.87 0.01
N THR A 81 -6.92 -0.86 -1.31
CA THR A 81 -5.80 -0.66 -2.24
C THR A 81 -5.31 0.79 -2.21
N GLN A 82 -6.21 1.76 -2.19
CA GLN A 82 -5.85 3.19 -2.07
C GLN A 82 -5.05 3.46 -0.78
N GLY A 83 -5.36 2.76 0.31
CA GLY A 83 -4.73 2.94 1.61
C GLY A 83 -3.26 2.53 1.69
N TRP A 84 -2.71 1.86 0.66
CA TRP A 84 -1.27 1.73 0.47
C TRP A 84 -0.54 3.07 0.28
N SER A 85 -1.25 4.15 -0.06
CA SER A 85 -0.68 5.40 -0.61
C SER A 85 0.11 5.19 -1.91
N ASP A 86 0.47 6.29 -2.58
CA ASP A 86 1.12 6.22 -3.90
C ASP A 86 2.59 5.73 -3.80
N ASP A 87 3.20 5.81 -2.62
CA ASP A 87 4.53 5.31 -2.29
C ASP A 87 4.52 3.90 -1.64
N PHE A 88 3.34 3.28 -1.54
CA PHE A 88 3.14 2.00 -0.85
C PHE A 88 3.69 1.97 0.59
N ARG A 89 3.83 3.14 1.24
CA ARG A 89 4.48 3.31 2.56
C ARG A 89 5.89 2.67 2.64
N GLY A 90 6.57 2.55 1.49
CA GLY A 90 7.88 1.93 1.36
C GLY A 90 7.90 0.40 1.43
N PHE A 91 6.73 -0.28 1.50
CA PHE A 91 6.68 -1.74 1.70
C PHE A 91 7.26 -2.56 0.54
N PHE A 92 7.33 -1.99 -0.66
CA PHE A 92 7.83 -2.66 -1.87
C PHE A 92 9.20 -2.16 -2.35
N GLY A 93 9.87 -1.29 -1.59
CA GLY A 93 11.21 -0.80 -1.91
C GLY A 93 11.30 -0.23 -3.33
N ASP A 94 12.25 -0.74 -4.12
CA ASP A 94 12.51 -0.31 -5.50
C ASP A 94 11.67 -1.03 -6.56
N LEU A 95 10.73 -1.91 -6.16
CA LEU A 95 9.83 -2.53 -7.12
C LEU A 95 8.98 -1.46 -7.80
N ASN A 96 8.86 -1.54 -9.14
CA ASN A 96 8.01 -0.66 -9.93
C ASN A 96 6.53 -1.02 -9.72
N VAL A 97 5.97 -0.63 -8.58
CA VAL A 97 4.56 -0.83 -8.22
C VAL A 97 3.77 0.47 -8.38
N VAL A 98 2.51 0.35 -8.80
CA VAL A 98 1.62 1.51 -8.94
C VAL A 98 0.26 1.27 -8.31
N ASN A 99 -0.23 2.29 -7.62
CA ASN A 99 -1.50 2.24 -6.91
C ASN A 99 -2.63 2.73 -7.83
N ARG A 100 -3.58 1.85 -8.13
CA ARG A 100 -4.82 2.13 -8.86
C ARG A 100 -6.03 1.83 -7.98
N GLY A 101 -5.95 2.17 -6.69
CA GLY A 101 -7.06 2.10 -5.75
C GLY A 101 -7.93 3.37 -5.75
N ILE A 102 -9.25 3.19 -5.69
CA ILE A 102 -10.23 4.27 -5.54
C ILE A 102 -11.20 3.93 -4.38
N SER A 103 -11.27 4.80 -3.39
CA SER A 103 -12.10 4.58 -2.20
C SER A 103 -13.56 4.44 -2.57
N GLY A 104 -14.17 3.34 -2.11
CA GLY A 104 -15.56 3.04 -2.35
C GLY A 104 -15.87 2.44 -3.72
N ASP A 105 -14.86 2.09 -4.52
CA ASP A 105 -15.07 1.47 -5.83
C ASP A 105 -15.63 0.05 -5.69
N THR A 106 -16.35 -0.40 -6.72
CA THR A 106 -16.95 -1.74 -6.80
C THR A 106 -16.26 -2.56 -7.90
N SER A 107 -16.48 -3.87 -7.94
CA SER A 107 -15.95 -4.73 -9.01
C SER A 107 -16.37 -4.25 -10.41
N ARG A 108 -17.58 -3.68 -10.55
CA ARG A 108 -18.07 -3.10 -11.81
C ARG A 108 -17.33 -1.81 -12.17
N GLY A 109 -17.03 -0.97 -11.18
CA GLY A 109 -16.22 0.24 -11.40
C GLY A 109 -14.79 -0.07 -11.81
N LEU A 110 -14.17 -1.12 -11.23
CA LEU A 110 -12.86 -1.59 -11.68
C LEU A 110 -12.88 -2.00 -13.15
N LEU A 111 -13.90 -2.76 -13.56
CA LEU A 111 -14.07 -3.22 -14.94
C LEU A 111 -14.28 -2.06 -15.92
N LEU A 112 -14.99 -1.01 -15.50
CA LEU A 112 -15.20 0.20 -16.30
C LEU A 112 -13.89 0.95 -16.56
N ARG A 113 -13.05 1.12 -15.53
CA ARG A 113 -11.80 1.89 -15.65
C ARG A 113 -10.58 1.07 -16.08
N LEU A 114 -10.71 -0.25 -16.19
CA LEU A 114 -9.63 -1.16 -16.55
C LEU A 114 -8.78 -0.72 -17.77
N PRO A 115 -9.37 -0.25 -18.89
CA PRO A 115 -8.56 0.14 -20.06
C PRO A 115 -7.53 1.24 -19.73
N GLY A 116 -7.99 2.40 -19.27
CA GLY A 116 -7.12 3.56 -19.04
C GLY A 116 -6.28 3.48 -17.76
N ASP A 117 -6.80 2.81 -16.73
CA ASP A 117 -6.11 2.78 -15.44
C ASP A 117 -5.07 1.66 -15.36
N VAL A 118 -5.18 0.63 -16.20
CA VAL A 118 -4.36 -0.59 -16.12
C VAL A 118 -3.79 -0.97 -17.48
N LEU A 119 -4.62 -1.21 -18.49
CA LEU A 119 -4.15 -1.78 -19.77
C LEU A 119 -3.19 -0.85 -20.51
N ASP A 120 -3.45 0.46 -20.48
CA ASP A 120 -2.59 1.48 -21.09
C ASP A 120 -1.17 1.51 -20.49
N LEU A 121 -0.96 0.94 -19.30
CA LEU A 121 0.34 0.83 -18.63
C LEU A 121 1.16 -0.38 -19.11
N ASN A 122 0.60 -1.27 -19.93
CA ASN A 122 1.20 -2.54 -20.34
C ASN A 122 1.88 -3.28 -19.17
N PRO A 123 1.14 -3.61 -18.10
CA PRO A 123 1.76 -4.03 -16.85
C PRO A 123 2.39 -5.43 -16.95
N LYS A 124 3.47 -5.64 -16.20
CA LYS A 124 4.07 -6.98 -16.01
C LYS A 124 3.19 -7.86 -15.14
N ALA A 125 2.48 -7.25 -14.19
CA ALA A 125 1.55 -7.95 -13.33
C ALA A 125 0.42 -7.04 -12.85
N VAL A 126 -0.73 -7.63 -12.53
CA VAL A 126 -1.86 -6.93 -11.91
C VAL A 126 -2.30 -7.68 -10.65
N VAL A 127 -2.28 -6.98 -9.52
CA VAL A 127 -2.80 -7.44 -8.22
C VAL A 127 -4.21 -6.91 -8.05
N ILE A 128 -5.19 -7.79 -7.88
CA ILE A 128 -6.61 -7.44 -7.78
C ILE A 128 -7.13 -7.80 -6.39
N MET A 129 -7.76 -6.84 -5.71
CA MET A 129 -8.49 -7.09 -4.46
C MET A 129 -9.74 -6.18 -4.43
N ILE A 130 -10.93 -6.78 -4.34
CA ILE A 130 -12.21 -6.06 -4.41
C ILE A 130 -13.35 -6.89 -3.79
N GLY A 131 -14.53 -6.29 -3.62
CA GLY A 131 -15.79 -7.00 -3.34
C GLY A 131 -16.54 -6.50 -2.11
N ALA A 132 -15.83 -5.94 -1.13
CA ALA A 132 -16.43 -5.47 0.12
C ALA A 132 -17.46 -4.34 -0.11
N ASN A 133 -17.22 -3.45 -1.09
CA ASN A 133 -18.15 -2.37 -1.43
C ASN A 133 -19.35 -2.87 -2.23
N ASP A 134 -19.19 -3.87 -3.09
CA ASP A 134 -20.29 -4.49 -3.82
C ASP A 134 -21.33 -5.06 -2.83
N LEU A 135 -20.87 -5.76 -1.78
CA LEU A 135 -21.75 -6.30 -0.74
C LEU A 135 -22.42 -5.19 0.10
N ALA A 136 -21.69 -4.12 0.39
CA ALA A 136 -22.25 -2.94 1.04
C ALA A 136 -23.37 -2.27 0.21
N GLU A 137 -23.27 -2.35 -1.12
CA GLU A 137 -24.28 -1.95 -2.10
C GLU A 137 -25.28 -3.07 -2.44
N LYS A 138 -25.35 -4.11 -1.58
CA LYS A 138 -26.31 -5.23 -1.63
C LYS A 138 -26.18 -6.16 -2.84
N ALA A 139 -25.03 -6.18 -3.50
CA ALA A 139 -24.71 -7.22 -4.48
C ALA A 139 -24.50 -8.59 -3.80
N ARG A 140 -24.56 -9.65 -4.61
CA ARG A 140 -24.26 -11.03 -4.21
C ARG A 140 -22.83 -11.39 -4.60
N GLY A 141 -22.24 -12.38 -3.94
CA GLY A 141 -20.88 -12.83 -4.22
C GLY A 141 -20.65 -13.24 -5.68
N GLU A 142 -21.66 -13.84 -6.33
CA GLU A 142 -21.59 -14.21 -7.75
C GLU A 142 -21.42 -13.00 -8.68
N THR A 143 -22.02 -11.86 -8.34
CA THR A 143 -21.88 -10.63 -9.12
C THR A 143 -20.44 -10.12 -9.06
N VAL A 144 -19.84 -10.13 -7.88
CA VAL A 144 -18.42 -9.76 -7.68
C VAL A 144 -17.53 -10.70 -8.48
N PHE A 145 -17.75 -12.01 -8.33
CA PHE A 145 -17.00 -13.04 -9.07
C PHE A 145 -17.09 -12.82 -10.58
N THR A 146 -18.29 -12.61 -11.12
CA THR A 146 -18.52 -12.40 -12.56
C THR A 146 -17.73 -11.21 -13.09
N ASN A 147 -17.77 -10.08 -12.38
CA ASN A 147 -17.03 -8.89 -12.79
C ASN A 147 -15.52 -9.10 -12.72
N VAL A 148 -15.00 -9.73 -11.65
CA VAL A 148 -13.55 -10.02 -11.55
C VAL A 148 -13.13 -11.03 -12.60
N LYS A 149 -13.97 -12.02 -12.95
CA LYS A 149 -13.72 -12.92 -14.07
C LYS A 149 -13.59 -12.17 -15.40
N LEU A 150 -14.47 -11.21 -15.67
CA LEU A 150 -14.36 -10.35 -16.86
C LEU A 150 -13.08 -9.51 -16.86
N ILE A 151 -12.64 -9.02 -15.69
CA ILE A 151 -11.36 -8.31 -15.57
C ILE A 151 -10.21 -9.25 -15.91
N VAL A 152 -10.16 -10.43 -15.28
CA VAL A 152 -9.13 -11.45 -15.53
C VAL A 152 -9.09 -11.87 -17.00
N ASP A 153 -10.24 -12.10 -17.63
CA ASP A 153 -10.32 -12.48 -19.04
C ASP A 153 -9.80 -11.36 -19.97
N ARG A 154 -10.07 -10.09 -19.65
CA ARG A 154 -9.52 -8.94 -20.39
C ARG A 154 -8.01 -8.82 -20.22
N LEU A 155 -7.49 -9.02 -19.00
CA LEU A 155 -6.05 -9.03 -18.74
C LEU A 155 -5.36 -10.14 -19.52
N LYS A 156 -5.91 -11.36 -19.46
CA LYS A 156 -5.47 -12.53 -20.22
C LYS A 156 -5.42 -12.29 -21.73
N LYS A 157 -6.37 -11.52 -22.27
CA LYS A 157 -6.41 -11.15 -23.69
C LYS A 157 -5.40 -10.07 -24.04
N HIS A 158 -5.09 -9.17 -23.11
CA HIS A 158 -4.16 -8.06 -23.33
C HIS A 158 -2.71 -8.52 -23.46
N SER A 159 -2.28 -9.47 -22.62
CA SER A 159 -0.92 -10.01 -22.67
C SER A 159 -0.85 -11.42 -22.10
N ASP A 160 -0.25 -12.34 -22.86
CA ASP A 160 0.01 -13.71 -22.41
C ASP A 160 1.18 -13.80 -21.41
N ALA A 161 2.05 -12.79 -21.38
CA ALA A 161 3.20 -12.73 -20.47
C ALA A 161 2.86 -12.12 -19.09
N MET A 162 1.77 -11.35 -19.01
CA MET A 162 1.37 -10.66 -17.78
C MET A 162 0.93 -11.65 -16.71
N ARG A 163 1.41 -11.44 -15.48
CA ARG A 163 0.97 -12.22 -14.31
C ARG A 163 -0.28 -11.61 -13.69
N ILE A 164 -1.29 -12.43 -13.46
CA ILE A 164 -2.54 -11.98 -12.84
C ILE A 164 -2.58 -12.53 -11.42
N ILE A 165 -2.66 -11.65 -10.44
CA ILE A 165 -2.63 -12.01 -9.03
C ILE A 165 -3.96 -11.58 -8.42
N VAL A 166 -4.77 -12.54 -8.03
CA VAL A 166 -6.07 -12.26 -7.37
C VAL A 166 -5.89 -12.50 -5.89
N CYS A 167 -6.12 -11.48 -5.07
CA CYS A 167 -6.24 -11.65 -3.63
C CYS A 167 -7.69 -12.00 -3.28
N GLU A 168 -7.86 -12.99 -2.41
CA GLU A 168 -9.15 -13.21 -1.75
C GLU A 168 -9.65 -11.91 -1.09
N THR A 169 -10.93 -11.62 -1.25
CA THR A 169 -11.61 -10.51 -0.59
C THR A 169 -11.44 -10.64 0.92
N PHE A 170 -11.02 -9.56 1.58
CA PHE A 170 -10.77 -9.56 3.03
C PHE A 170 -12.07 -9.77 3.83
N PRO A 171 -11.99 -10.40 5.01
CA PRO A 171 -13.13 -10.48 5.92
C PRO A 171 -13.55 -9.09 6.43
N CYS A 172 -14.82 -8.95 6.78
CA CYS A 172 -15.39 -7.75 7.37
C CYS A 172 -15.92 -8.04 8.80
N ALA A 173 -16.58 -7.04 9.42
CA ALA A 173 -17.34 -7.28 10.64
C ALA A 173 -18.40 -8.39 10.45
N PRO A 174 -18.76 -9.13 11.52
CA PRO A 174 -19.81 -10.13 11.47
C PRO A 174 -21.19 -9.44 11.51
N ASP A 175 -21.50 -8.67 10.46
CA ASP A 175 -22.74 -7.93 10.30
C ASP A 175 -23.41 -8.21 8.95
N ASP A 176 -24.66 -7.75 8.79
CA ASP A 176 -25.44 -7.90 7.56
C ASP A 176 -25.11 -6.82 6.50
N TYR A 177 -24.21 -5.89 6.82
CA TYR A 177 -23.80 -4.85 5.89
C TYR A 177 -22.79 -5.39 4.88
N ARG A 178 -21.83 -6.21 5.33
CA ARG A 178 -20.90 -6.98 4.48
C ARG A 178 -20.80 -8.42 4.97
N PRO A 179 -21.81 -9.26 4.67
CA PRO A 179 -21.94 -10.59 5.26
C PRO A 179 -20.69 -11.45 5.01
N VAL A 180 -20.13 -12.01 6.10
CA VAL A 180 -18.96 -12.91 6.04
C VAL A 180 -19.21 -14.09 5.09
N ALA A 181 -20.43 -14.63 5.09
CA ALA A 181 -20.81 -15.74 4.21
C ALA A 181 -20.71 -15.38 2.71
N GLU A 182 -21.05 -14.15 2.33
CA GLU A 182 -20.90 -13.71 0.93
C GLU A 182 -19.43 -13.49 0.56
N ILE A 183 -18.60 -13.01 1.49
CA ILE A 183 -17.15 -12.90 1.27
C ILE A 183 -16.52 -14.28 1.08
N GLN A 184 -16.87 -15.24 1.94
CA GLN A 184 -16.42 -16.64 1.82
C GLN A 184 -16.87 -17.25 0.50
N LYS A 185 -18.09 -16.93 0.04
CA LYS A 185 -18.59 -17.37 -1.26
C LYS A 185 -17.80 -16.80 -2.42
N ILE A 186 -17.46 -15.50 -2.41
CA ILE A 186 -16.59 -14.88 -3.42
C ILE A 186 -15.26 -15.64 -3.49
N ASN A 187 -14.64 -15.87 -2.33
CA ASN A 187 -13.34 -16.54 -2.25
C ASN A 187 -13.41 -18.02 -2.67
N ALA A 188 -14.51 -18.71 -2.38
CA ALA A 188 -14.75 -20.08 -2.85
C ALA A 188 -14.85 -20.13 -4.39
N LEU A 189 -15.57 -19.18 -5.00
CA LEU A 189 -15.66 -19.09 -6.47
C LEU A 189 -14.31 -18.76 -7.12
N TYR A 190 -13.50 -17.91 -6.48
CA TYR A 190 -12.11 -17.67 -6.91
C TYR A 190 -11.27 -18.95 -6.85
N ALA A 191 -11.35 -19.69 -5.76
CA ALA A 191 -10.63 -20.95 -5.59
C ALA A 191 -11.04 -21.98 -6.66
N GLU A 192 -12.34 -22.20 -6.83
CA GLU A 192 -12.89 -23.12 -7.84
C GLU A 192 -12.43 -22.76 -9.26
N THR A 193 -12.28 -21.48 -9.57
CA THR A 193 -11.96 -21.02 -10.92
C THR A 193 -10.45 -20.92 -11.19
N TRP A 194 -9.64 -20.57 -10.18
CA TRP A 194 -8.26 -20.13 -10.39
C TRP A 194 -7.20 -20.88 -9.59
N ASP A 195 -7.53 -21.84 -8.71
CA ASP A 195 -6.49 -22.60 -8.00
C ASP A 195 -5.58 -23.41 -8.97
N ASP A 196 -6.15 -23.92 -10.06
CA ASP A 196 -5.42 -24.69 -11.08
C ASP A 196 -5.09 -23.86 -12.36
N ASP A 197 -5.32 -22.55 -12.34
CA ASP A 197 -5.11 -21.69 -13.52
C ASP A 197 -3.66 -21.21 -13.59
N ALA A 198 -2.90 -21.72 -14.56
CA ALA A 198 -1.47 -21.39 -14.70
C ALA A 198 -1.16 -19.90 -14.91
N ARG A 199 -2.14 -19.07 -15.32
CA ARG A 199 -1.95 -17.62 -15.51
C ARG A 199 -2.44 -16.77 -14.35
N VAL A 200 -3.18 -17.36 -13.42
CA VAL A 200 -3.74 -16.64 -12.26
C VAL A 200 -3.16 -17.20 -10.97
N THR A 201 -2.53 -16.36 -10.18
CA THR A 201 -2.11 -16.71 -8.83
C THR A 201 -3.16 -16.23 -7.84
N LEU A 202 -3.93 -17.17 -7.27
CA LEU A 202 -4.85 -16.86 -6.18
C LEU A 202 -4.10 -16.79 -4.85
N VAL A 203 -4.02 -15.60 -4.27
CA VAL A 203 -3.41 -15.37 -2.97
C VAL A 203 -4.46 -15.53 -1.89
N LYS A 204 -4.25 -16.51 -1.01
CA LYS A 204 -5.15 -16.84 0.11
C LYS A 204 -5.07 -15.79 1.24
N THR A 205 -5.42 -14.54 0.94
CA THR A 205 -5.31 -13.38 1.84
C THR A 205 -6.37 -13.39 2.93
N TYR A 206 -7.54 -14.01 2.74
CA TYR A 206 -8.65 -13.94 3.70
C TYR A 206 -8.22 -14.45 5.09
N ARG A 207 -7.55 -15.61 5.13
CA ARG A 207 -7.06 -16.22 6.38
C ARG A 207 -6.03 -15.38 7.14
N LEU A 208 -5.36 -14.44 6.48
CA LEU A 208 -4.39 -13.55 7.14
C LEU A 208 -5.10 -12.51 8.02
N PHE A 209 -6.36 -12.21 7.72
CA PHE A 209 -7.14 -11.16 8.35
C PHE A 209 -8.36 -11.70 9.11
N ALA A 210 -8.67 -13.00 8.99
CA ALA A 210 -9.82 -13.64 9.61
C ALA A 210 -9.50 -14.17 11.01
N GLY A 211 -10.44 -13.98 11.95
CA GLY A 211 -10.46 -14.65 13.24
C GLY A 211 -11.00 -16.08 13.12
N SER A 212 -11.09 -16.77 14.25
CA SER A 212 -11.65 -18.13 14.31
C SER A 212 -13.12 -18.21 13.90
N ASP A 213 -13.84 -17.09 13.96
CA ASP A 213 -15.23 -16.91 13.51
C ASP A 213 -15.35 -16.54 12.03
N GLY A 214 -14.23 -16.42 11.30
CA GLY A 214 -14.19 -15.95 9.91
C GLY A 214 -14.37 -14.43 9.74
N ALA A 215 -14.63 -13.68 10.82
CA ALA A 215 -14.76 -12.25 10.74
C ALA A 215 -13.39 -11.55 10.82
N SER A 216 -13.33 -10.26 10.51
CA SER A 216 -12.07 -9.51 10.54
C SER A 216 -11.37 -9.51 11.89
N LEU A 217 -10.04 -9.42 11.92
CA LEU A 217 -9.26 -9.26 13.14
C LEU A 217 -9.14 -7.75 13.46
N PRO A 218 -9.69 -7.23 14.58
CA PRO A 218 -9.61 -5.79 14.90
C PRO A 218 -8.17 -5.28 15.00
N LYS A 219 -7.25 -6.14 15.44
CA LYS A 219 -5.82 -5.80 15.56
C LYS A 219 -5.16 -5.45 14.23
N LEU A 220 -5.68 -5.95 13.11
CA LEU A 220 -5.18 -5.65 11.75
C LEU A 220 -6.14 -4.73 10.98
N LEU A 221 -7.44 -4.86 11.24
CA LEU A 221 -8.54 -4.12 10.61
C LEU A 221 -9.33 -3.37 11.71
N PRO A 222 -8.84 -2.22 12.22
CA PRO A 222 -9.40 -1.55 13.40
C PRO A 222 -10.86 -1.12 13.26
N ASP A 223 -11.28 -0.70 12.07
CA ASP A 223 -12.67 -0.38 11.73
C ASP A 223 -13.42 -1.57 11.11
N ARG A 224 -12.84 -2.76 11.25
CA ARG A 224 -13.32 -4.03 10.71
C ARG A 224 -13.27 -4.16 9.19
N VAL A 225 -12.66 -3.21 8.46
CA VAL A 225 -12.58 -3.19 6.98
C VAL A 225 -11.19 -2.82 6.46
N HIS A 226 -10.58 -1.75 6.96
CA HIS A 226 -9.35 -1.19 6.41
C HIS A 226 -8.12 -1.62 7.22
N PRO A 227 -7.03 -2.07 6.56
CA PRO A 227 -5.79 -2.38 7.26
C PRO A 227 -5.18 -1.17 7.96
N ASN A 228 -4.72 -1.38 9.19
CA ASN A 228 -3.68 -0.54 9.78
C ASN A 228 -2.30 -0.94 9.22
N THR A 229 -1.23 -0.30 9.69
CA THR A 229 0.15 -0.57 9.22
C THR A 229 0.56 -2.02 9.38
N SER A 230 0.24 -2.64 10.53
CA SER A 230 0.54 -4.04 10.77
C SER A 230 -0.25 -4.94 9.80
N GLY A 231 -1.50 -4.58 9.48
CA GLY A 231 -2.28 -5.25 8.44
C GLY A 231 -1.65 -5.14 7.05
N TYR A 232 -1.19 -3.95 6.66
CA TYR A 232 -0.44 -3.76 5.41
C TYR A 232 0.89 -4.51 5.41
N ALA A 233 1.59 -4.62 6.53
CA ALA A 233 2.81 -5.42 6.64
C ALA A 233 2.55 -6.91 6.41
N VAL A 234 1.49 -7.46 7.02
CA VAL A 234 1.04 -8.84 6.79
C VAL A 234 0.71 -9.07 5.32
N TRP A 235 0.01 -8.13 4.67
CA TRP A 235 -0.29 -8.25 3.24
C TRP A 235 0.97 -8.15 2.38
N SER A 236 1.86 -7.19 2.67
CA SER A 236 3.12 -6.98 1.95
C SER A 236 3.98 -8.24 1.96
N ASN A 237 4.12 -8.89 3.13
CA ASN A 237 4.90 -10.12 3.26
C ASN A 237 4.35 -11.26 2.39
N ALA A 238 3.03 -11.40 2.33
CA ALA A 238 2.40 -12.37 1.43
C ALA A 238 2.69 -12.03 -0.04
N MET A 239 2.61 -10.75 -0.41
CA MET A 239 2.90 -10.30 -1.78
C MET A 239 4.36 -10.48 -2.17
N HIS A 240 5.31 -10.22 -1.27
CA HIS A 240 6.75 -10.47 -1.52
C HIS A 240 7.01 -11.95 -1.84
N SER A 241 6.41 -12.88 -1.09
CA SER A 241 6.53 -14.31 -1.42
C SER A 241 5.99 -14.61 -2.83
N VAL A 242 4.82 -14.07 -3.17
CA VAL A 242 4.21 -14.25 -4.49
C VAL A 242 5.08 -13.64 -5.60
N PHE A 243 5.64 -12.46 -5.38
CA PHE A 243 6.49 -11.79 -6.35
C PHE A 243 7.78 -12.56 -6.61
N ARG A 244 8.39 -13.17 -5.59
CA ARG A 244 9.52 -14.08 -5.78
C ARG A 244 9.16 -15.26 -6.67
N ASP A 245 8.07 -15.94 -6.34
CA ASP A 245 7.66 -17.17 -7.03
C ASP A 245 7.28 -16.89 -8.50
N LEU A 246 6.86 -15.66 -8.80
CA LEU A 246 6.55 -15.19 -10.15
C LEU A 246 7.72 -14.50 -10.87
N GLY A 247 8.88 -14.35 -10.24
CA GLY A 247 10.04 -13.65 -10.81
C GLY A 247 9.85 -12.14 -10.98
N LEU A 248 8.95 -11.54 -10.18
CA LEU A 248 8.64 -10.11 -10.15
C LEU A 248 9.48 -9.34 -9.11
N GLY A 249 10.13 -10.04 -8.18
CA GLY A 249 11.00 -9.50 -7.14
C GLY A 249 11.83 -10.61 -6.47
N ASP A 250 12.64 -10.27 -5.48
CA ASP A 250 13.46 -11.25 -4.74
C ASP A 250 12.73 -11.91 -3.55
N GLY A 251 11.58 -11.35 -3.17
CA GLY A 251 10.75 -11.78 -2.04
C GLY A 251 11.24 -11.34 -0.68
N THR A 252 12.16 -10.36 -0.63
CA THR A 252 12.69 -9.81 0.61
C THR A 252 11.83 -8.63 1.07
N PRO A 253 11.08 -8.74 2.18
CA PRO A 253 10.43 -7.57 2.76
C PRO A 253 11.49 -6.64 3.37
N HIS A 254 11.54 -5.39 2.90
CA HIS A 254 12.46 -4.38 3.42
C HIS A 254 11.85 -3.63 4.61
N PRO A 255 12.65 -3.26 5.63
CA PRO A 255 12.25 -2.26 6.63
C PRO A 255 11.77 -0.96 5.99
N HIS A 256 10.89 -0.23 6.67
CA HIS A 256 10.48 1.12 6.25
C HIS A 256 11.65 2.11 6.20
N SER A 257 12.66 1.85 7.03
CA SER A 257 13.90 2.62 7.11
C SER A 257 14.95 1.80 7.83
N TRP A 258 16.22 2.01 7.48
CA TRP A 258 17.33 1.40 8.18
C TRP A 258 18.57 2.30 8.22
N ILE A 259 19.41 2.01 9.21
CA ILE A 259 20.78 2.46 9.30
C ILE A 259 21.62 1.19 9.47
N GLN A 260 22.50 0.94 8.52
CA GLN A 260 23.56 -0.05 8.57
C GLN A 260 24.89 0.69 8.44
N PHE A 261 25.73 0.62 9.47
CA PHE A 261 26.97 1.36 9.46
C PHE A 261 28.03 0.70 8.57
N SER A 262 28.96 1.52 8.12
CA SER A 262 30.06 1.17 7.22
C SER A 262 31.39 1.76 7.71
N ARG A 263 32.50 1.37 7.07
CA ARG A 263 33.83 1.98 7.27
C ARG A 263 33.87 3.49 7.05
N ASP A 264 32.96 4.02 6.24
CA ASP A 264 32.97 5.42 5.84
C ASP A 264 32.21 6.31 6.83
N ASP A 265 31.47 5.70 7.77
CA ASP A 265 30.76 6.39 8.83
C ASP A 265 31.72 6.78 9.97
N LYS A 266 31.88 8.09 10.19
CA LYS A 266 32.85 8.64 11.15
C LYS A 266 32.61 8.13 12.56
N GLY A 267 33.60 7.46 13.14
CA GLY A 267 33.59 6.97 14.52
C GLY A 267 32.91 5.61 14.72
N THR A 268 32.66 4.88 13.62
CA THR A 268 32.40 3.44 13.68
C THR A 268 33.68 2.67 13.94
N GLN A 269 33.52 1.46 14.45
CA GLN A 269 34.58 0.46 14.57
C GLN A 269 34.09 -0.88 14.05
N LEU A 270 34.98 -1.66 13.44
CA LEU A 270 34.66 -3.01 12.99
C LEU A 270 34.67 -3.94 14.20
N LEU A 271 33.50 -4.43 14.58
CA LEU A 271 33.32 -5.37 15.69
C LEU A 271 32.62 -6.62 15.16
N LYS A 272 33.29 -7.77 15.28
CA LYS A 272 32.75 -9.09 14.91
C LYS A 272 32.14 -9.13 13.50
N GLY A 273 32.84 -8.51 12.54
CA GLY A 273 32.44 -8.48 11.13
C GLY A 273 31.36 -7.45 10.78
N ARG A 274 30.89 -6.62 11.73
CA ARG A 274 29.95 -5.52 11.47
C ARG A 274 30.55 -4.19 11.93
N TYR A 275 30.38 -3.14 11.14
CA TYR A 275 30.69 -1.78 11.60
C TYR A 275 29.65 -1.35 12.62
N ALA A 276 30.10 -0.80 13.73
CA ALA A 276 29.25 -0.49 14.85
C ALA A 276 29.70 0.78 15.59
N TYR A 277 28.76 1.41 16.27
CA TYR A 277 28.96 2.60 17.08
C TYR A 277 28.83 2.29 18.56
N SER A 278 29.86 2.65 19.32
CA SER A 278 29.80 2.70 20.78
C SER A 278 29.01 3.93 21.22
N ILE A 279 28.01 3.73 22.07
CA ILE A 279 27.21 4.82 22.65
C ILE A 279 27.54 4.99 24.13
N THR A 280 27.66 6.25 24.57
CA THR A 280 27.84 6.63 25.98
C THR A 280 26.88 7.76 26.36
N GLY A 281 26.87 8.17 27.62
CA GLY A 281 26.03 9.29 28.07
C GLY A 281 26.42 10.61 27.39
N THR A 282 27.72 10.78 27.13
CA THR A 282 28.31 11.97 26.51
C THR A 282 28.41 11.88 24.98
N LYS A 283 28.25 10.68 24.40
CA LYS A 283 28.27 10.42 22.94
C LYS A 283 27.03 9.61 22.54
N PRO A 284 25.83 10.22 22.48
CA PRO A 284 24.63 9.55 22.02
C PRO A 284 24.69 9.28 20.51
N LEU A 285 23.87 8.33 20.06
CA LEU A 285 23.55 8.16 18.65
C LEU A 285 22.25 8.92 18.33
N GLU A 286 22.29 9.85 17.38
CA GLU A 286 21.12 10.63 16.96
C GLU A 286 20.85 10.54 15.46
N PHE A 287 19.57 10.45 15.10
CA PHE A 287 19.17 10.42 13.69
C PHE A 287 17.68 10.72 13.54
N THR A 288 17.31 11.12 12.33
CA THR A 288 15.92 11.36 11.94
C THR A 288 15.48 10.40 10.85
N ILE A 289 14.43 9.62 11.12
CA ILE A 289 13.76 8.77 10.13
C ILE A 289 12.55 9.54 9.59
N LYS A 290 12.59 9.86 8.30
CA LYS A 290 11.53 10.57 7.56
C LYS A 290 10.37 9.62 7.17
N VAL A 291 9.84 8.91 8.16
CA VAL A 291 8.64 8.08 8.06
C VAL A 291 7.65 8.61 9.08
N GLU A 292 6.39 8.79 8.68
CA GLU A 292 5.34 9.25 9.60
C GLU A 292 5.15 8.24 10.74
N PRO A 293 5.23 8.66 12.01
CA PRO A 293 5.04 7.74 13.11
C PRO A 293 3.63 7.16 13.16
N GLU A 294 3.50 5.85 13.30
CA GLU A 294 2.21 5.19 13.49
C GLU A 294 2.32 3.93 14.37
N PRO A 295 1.22 3.51 15.04
CA PRO A 295 1.29 2.53 16.13
C PRO A 295 1.75 1.13 15.74
N GLY A 296 1.71 0.79 14.45
CA GLY A 296 2.16 -0.51 13.94
C GLY A 296 3.66 -0.61 13.66
N HIS A 297 4.43 0.45 13.93
CA HIS A 297 5.89 0.41 13.78
C HIS A 297 6.59 -0.11 15.04
N TYR A 298 7.78 -0.67 14.82
CA TYR A 298 8.74 -1.07 15.83
C TYR A 298 10.08 -0.42 15.50
N LEU A 299 10.69 0.22 16.50
CA LEU A 299 12.09 0.63 16.42
C LEU A 299 12.95 -0.56 16.84
N SER A 300 13.66 -1.14 15.88
CA SER A 300 14.51 -2.29 16.10
C SER A 300 15.99 -1.90 16.11
N LEU A 301 16.70 -2.35 17.12
CA LEU A 301 18.09 -2.00 17.40
C LEU A 301 18.92 -3.29 17.40
N GLN A 302 19.97 -3.32 16.58
CA GLN A 302 20.90 -4.44 16.54
C GLN A 302 22.05 -4.18 17.50
N TRP A 303 22.07 -4.95 18.58
CA TRP A 303 23.00 -4.78 19.70
C TRP A 303 24.16 -5.77 19.64
N PHE A 304 25.32 -5.28 20.08
CA PHE A 304 26.38 -6.09 20.65
C PHE A 304 26.56 -5.71 22.11
N THR A 305 26.59 -6.72 23.00
CA THR A 305 26.97 -6.53 24.40
C THR A 305 28.42 -7.01 24.59
N GLN A 306 29.25 -6.17 25.20
CA GLN A 306 30.59 -6.59 25.66
C GLN A 306 30.49 -7.29 27.03
N GLU A 307 31.59 -7.87 27.51
CA GLU A 307 31.65 -8.61 28.78
C GLU A 307 31.13 -7.76 29.97
N GLY A 308 30.35 -8.35 30.88
CA GLY A 308 29.83 -7.65 32.06
C GLY A 308 28.51 -8.21 32.61
N VAL A 309 27.81 -7.44 33.45
CA VAL A 309 26.65 -7.94 34.23
C VAL A 309 25.28 -7.58 33.63
N ASN A 310 25.05 -6.33 33.22
CA ASN A 310 23.83 -5.83 32.57
C ASN A 310 24.09 -4.41 32.01
N ARG A 311 23.41 -4.01 30.94
CA ARG A 311 23.54 -2.65 30.37
C ARG A 311 22.19 -1.99 30.17
N THR A 312 22.01 -0.84 30.80
CA THR A 312 20.83 0.01 30.60
C THR A 312 21.08 0.99 29.46
N VAL A 313 20.17 1.01 28.50
CA VAL A 313 20.16 1.96 27.39
C VAL A 313 18.91 2.81 27.53
N THR A 314 19.06 4.11 27.34
CA THR A 314 17.95 5.03 27.17
C THR A 314 17.73 5.27 25.68
N VAL A 315 16.52 4.95 25.22
CA VAL A 315 16.04 5.25 23.88
C VAL A 315 15.02 6.38 24.02
N GLU A 316 15.23 7.45 23.29
CA GLU A 316 14.31 8.58 23.19
C GLU A 316 13.76 8.65 21.77
N VAL A 317 12.44 8.74 21.64
CA VAL A 317 11.73 8.92 20.37
C VAL A 317 10.81 10.12 20.50
N ASN A 318 11.01 11.14 19.67
CA ASN A 318 10.20 12.36 19.65
C ASN A 318 10.08 13.02 21.05
N GLY A 319 11.18 13.05 21.81
CA GLY A 319 11.22 13.61 23.16
C GLY A 319 10.74 12.67 24.27
N ARG A 320 10.28 11.46 23.94
CA ARG A 320 9.70 10.50 24.89
C ARG A 320 10.68 9.38 25.16
N ARG A 321 11.00 9.15 26.44
CA ARG A 321 12.10 8.26 26.86
C ARG A 321 11.61 6.92 27.37
N LEU A 322 12.34 5.87 27.01
CA LEU A 322 12.26 4.54 27.61
C LEU A 322 13.67 4.07 27.94
N SER A 323 13.83 3.41 29.08
CA SER A 323 15.06 2.70 29.41
C SER A 323 14.84 1.20 29.32
N ARG A 324 15.79 0.49 28.70
CA ARG A 324 15.82 -0.97 28.61
C ARG A 324 17.14 -1.48 29.17
N THR A 325 17.06 -2.54 29.97
CA THR A 325 18.24 -3.22 30.50
C THR A 325 18.43 -4.52 29.75
N TYR A 326 19.59 -4.69 29.14
CA TYR A 326 19.97 -5.89 28.41
C TYR A 326 20.96 -6.72 29.22
N PRO A 327 20.77 -8.05 29.31
CA PRO A 327 21.76 -8.93 29.88
C PRO A 327 23.03 -8.95 29.03
N SER A 328 24.20 -9.03 29.68
CA SER A 328 25.43 -9.33 28.96
C SER A 328 25.36 -10.76 28.41
N GLN A 329 25.89 -10.99 27.21
CA GLN A 329 25.97 -12.31 26.61
C GLN A 329 27.39 -12.89 26.71
N ASP A 330 27.45 -14.19 27.04
CA ASP A 330 28.65 -14.98 27.34
C ASP A 330 29.74 -14.87 26.25
N PRO A 331 31.02 -14.59 26.61
CA PRO A 331 32.13 -14.38 25.67
C PRO A 331 32.32 -15.46 24.59
N GLY A 332 31.87 -16.69 24.82
CA GLY A 332 32.01 -17.81 23.86
C GLY A 332 30.95 -17.88 22.74
N ARG A 333 29.88 -17.08 22.78
CA ARG A 333 28.69 -17.26 21.91
C ARG A 333 28.03 -15.97 21.40
N GLN A 334 28.71 -14.84 21.47
CA GLN A 334 28.13 -13.54 21.15
C GLN A 334 27.71 -13.41 19.67
N SER A 335 26.42 -13.60 19.41
CA SER A 335 25.71 -13.19 18.19
C SER A 335 25.08 -11.81 18.41
N SER A 336 25.12 -10.93 17.40
CA SER A 336 24.30 -9.71 17.43
C SER A 336 22.81 -10.08 17.55
N SER A 337 22.06 -9.43 18.43
CA SER A 337 20.62 -9.63 18.56
C SER A 337 19.85 -8.37 18.23
N TRP A 338 18.70 -8.53 17.58
CA TRP A 338 17.73 -7.46 17.42
C TRP A 338 16.85 -7.38 18.67
N ASP A 339 16.73 -6.18 19.22
CA ASP A 339 15.65 -5.83 20.14
C ASP A 339 14.66 -4.91 19.42
N SER A 340 13.37 -5.22 19.46
CA SER A 340 12.32 -4.51 18.74
C SER A 340 11.34 -3.88 19.72
N ILE A 341 11.38 -2.55 19.82
CA ILE A 341 10.54 -1.79 20.74
C ILE A 341 9.31 -1.28 19.97
N PRO A 342 8.08 -1.67 20.34
CA PRO A 342 6.86 -1.11 19.77
C PRO A 342 6.84 0.41 19.97
N VAL A 343 6.56 1.17 18.91
CA VAL A 343 6.59 2.64 19.03
C VAL A 343 5.48 3.18 19.95
N SER A 344 4.43 2.38 20.16
CA SER A 344 3.36 2.66 21.11
C SER A 344 3.85 2.75 22.56
N GLU A 345 4.96 2.11 22.92
CA GLU A 345 5.55 2.28 24.26
C GLU A 345 6.10 3.69 24.47
N PHE A 346 6.47 4.39 23.39
CA PHE A 346 6.79 5.81 23.42
C PHE A 346 5.52 6.67 23.29
N GLY A 347 4.33 6.15 23.60
CA GLY A 347 3.07 6.89 23.55
C GLY A 347 2.54 7.22 22.14
N ILE A 348 3.13 6.67 21.07
CA ILE A 348 2.62 6.84 19.70
C ILE A 348 1.43 5.89 19.49
N SER A 349 0.24 6.34 19.88
CA SER A 349 -1.00 5.56 19.85
C SER A 349 -1.89 5.84 18.63
N LYS A 350 -1.52 6.82 17.81
CA LYS A 350 -2.16 7.14 16.53
C LYS A 350 -1.12 7.63 15.52
N ARG A 351 -1.48 7.65 14.23
CA ARG A 351 -0.62 8.17 13.17
C ARG A 351 -0.37 9.67 13.38
N GLU A 352 0.90 10.05 13.46
CA GLU A 352 1.39 11.43 13.56
C GLU A 352 1.71 11.96 12.15
N ARG A 353 0.68 12.46 11.45
CA ARG A 353 0.79 12.94 10.06
C ARG A 353 1.82 14.06 9.92
N LYS A 354 2.58 14.05 8.82
CA LYS A 354 3.72 14.94 8.54
C LYS A 354 4.83 14.89 9.60
N GLY A 355 4.80 13.89 10.49
CA GLY A 355 5.82 13.67 11.49
C GLY A 355 7.02 12.89 10.96
N SER A 356 8.02 12.76 11.82
CA SER A 356 9.20 11.92 11.62
C SER A 356 9.58 11.30 12.96
N TYR A 357 10.39 10.26 12.96
CA TYR A 357 11.05 9.80 14.19
C TYR A 357 12.34 10.58 14.38
N VAL A 358 12.42 11.38 15.44
CA VAL A 358 13.68 11.90 15.97
C VAL A 358 14.11 10.95 17.07
N VAL A 359 15.19 10.23 16.84
CA VAL A 359 15.67 9.16 17.73
C VAL A 359 17.00 9.55 18.35
N ARG A 360 17.10 9.41 19.66
CA ARG A 360 18.35 9.54 20.42
C ARG A 360 18.57 8.30 21.27
N ILE A 361 19.74 7.69 21.18
CA ILE A 361 20.10 6.48 21.92
C ILE A 361 21.34 6.79 22.75
N SER A 362 21.27 6.56 24.06
CA SER A 362 22.39 6.80 24.98
C SER A 362 22.48 5.71 26.04
N CYS A 363 23.67 5.59 26.64
CA CYS A 363 23.91 4.72 27.81
C CYS A 363 24.21 5.62 29.01
N PRO A 364 23.54 5.50 30.17
CA PRO A 364 23.75 6.40 31.32
C PRO A 364 25.14 6.34 31.96
N GLY A 365 25.94 5.29 31.70
CA GLY A 365 27.27 5.11 32.29
C GLY A 365 28.41 5.68 31.42
N ASP A 366 29.51 6.05 32.09
CA ASP A 366 30.76 6.55 31.46
C ASP A 366 31.70 5.43 30.98
N SER A 367 31.25 4.18 30.99
CA SER A 367 32.07 3.07 30.50
C SER A 367 32.06 3.03 28.97
N GLU A 368 33.10 3.61 28.37
CA GLU A 368 33.36 3.51 26.92
C GLU A 368 33.48 2.02 26.51
N GLY A 369 32.61 1.57 25.60
CA GLY A 369 32.71 0.24 24.96
C GLY A 369 31.49 -0.68 25.14
N ASP A 370 30.61 -0.39 26.09
CA ASP A 370 29.71 -1.44 26.60
C ASP A 370 28.37 -1.61 25.90
N ALA A 371 27.87 -0.56 25.25
CA ALA A 371 26.66 -0.59 24.45
C ALA A 371 27.03 -0.22 23.02
N VAL A 372 26.91 -1.18 22.12
CA VAL A 372 27.32 -1.03 20.73
C VAL A 372 26.10 -1.29 19.84
N ILE A 373 25.72 -0.28 19.05
CA ILE A 373 24.70 -0.41 18.01
C ILE A 373 25.41 -0.71 16.70
N SER A 374 24.97 -1.74 15.99
CA SER A 374 25.48 -2.08 14.65
C SER A 374 24.45 -1.91 13.54
N GLY A 375 23.20 -1.65 13.91
CA GLY A 375 22.14 -1.37 12.98
C GLY A 375 20.88 -0.87 13.66
N VAL A 376 20.10 -0.10 12.93
CA VAL A 376 18.77 0.36 13.31
C VAL A 376 17.82 0.03 12.17
N ARG A 377 16.62 -0.46 12.48
CA ARG A 377 15.55 -0.69 11.49
C ARG A 377 14.23 -0.21 12.05
N LEU A 378 13.46 0.52 11.24
CA LEU A 378 12.04 0.76 11.48
C LEU A 378 11.25 -0.30 10.72
N ILE A 379 10.56 -1.17 11.43
CA ILE A 379 9.84 -2.32 10.86
C ILE A 379 8.38 -2.32 11.29
N SER A 380 7.55 -3.08 10.60
CA SER A 380 6.19 -3.44 11.04
C SER A 380 5.99 -4.94 11.18
N ASP A 381 6.96 -5.75 10.73
CA ASP A 381 6.96 -7.20 10.87
C ASP A 381 8.38 -7.74 11.15
N PRO A 382 8.54 -8.72 12.05
CA PRO A 382 9.86 -9.31 12.37
C PRO A 382 10.61 -9.92 11.17
N SER A 383 9.93 -10.33 10.09
CA SER A 383 10.59 -10.83 8.89
C SER A 383 11.49 -9.80 8.21
N GLN A 384 11.23 -8.50 8.39
CA GLN A 384 12.07 -7.39 7.89
C GLN A 384 13.45 -7.33 8.59
N LEU A 385 13.68 -8.13 9.64
CA LEU A 385 14.98 -8.29 10.30
C LEU A 385 15.86 -9.36 9.68
N ARG A 386 15.30 -10.24 8.82
CA ARG A 386 16.01 -11.42 8.29
C ARG A 386 17.10 -11.10 7.27
N ALA A 387 16.99 -9.97 6.56
CA ALA A 387 18.03 -9.55 5.62
C ALA A 387 19.33 -9.24 6.39
N ASP A 388 20.40 -9.99 6.13
CA ASP A 388 21.68 -9.81 6.84
C ASP A 388 22.39 -8.52 6.45
N GLN A 389 22.33 -8.18 5.17
CA GLN A 389 22.80 -6.94 4.59
C GLN A 389 21.63 -6.25 3.87
N LEU A 390 21.54 -4.93 4.09
CA LEU A 390 20.66 -4.05 3.34
C LEU A 390 21.52 -3.15 2.46
N PRO A 391 20.96 -2.57 1.39
CA PRO A 391 21.65 -1.55 0.61
C PRO A 391 22.04 -0.35 1.48
N GLN A 392 22.76 0.61 0.89
CA GLN A 392 23.26 1.78 1.60
C GLN A 392 22.17 2.42 2.47
N SER A 393 22.53 2.82 3.70
CA SER A 393 21.62 3.43 4.66
C SER A 393 20.82 4.58 4.03
N ASN A 394 19.50 4.56 4.25
CA ASN A 394 18.61 5.62 3.77
C ASN A 394 18.69 6.90 4.62
N HIS A 395 19.42 6.85 5.74
CA HIS A 395 19.56 7.95 6.68
C HIS A 395 21.02 8.17 7.04
N LYS A 396 21.35 9.45 7.23
CA LYS A 396 22.64 9.85 7.80
C LYS A 396 22.49 9.97 9.31
N VAL A 397 23.46 9.41 10.02
CA VAL A 397 23.62 9.65 11.46
C VAL A 397 24.05 11.09 11.66
N ILE A 398 23.39 11.80 12.56
CA ILE A 398 23.76 13.16 12.96
C ILE A 398 24.39 13.05 14.35
N ARG A 399 25.51 13.75 14.54
CA ARG A 399 26.23 13.82 15.82
C ARG A 399 26.08 15.19 16.43
#